data_AF-A0A271J2B1-F1
#
_entry.id   AF-A0A271J2B1-F1
#
_cell.length_a   1.000
_cell.length_b   1.000
_cell.length_c   1.000
_cell.angle_alpha   90.00
_cell.angle_beta   90.00
_cell.angle_gamma   90.00
#
_symmetry.space_group_name_H-M   'P 1'
#
loop_
_entity.id
_entity.type
_entity.pdbx_description
1 polymer ?
#
loop_
_entity_poly.entity_id
_entity_poly.type
_entity_poly.pdbx_seq_one_letter_code
_entity_poly.pdbx_strand_id
1 'polypeptide(L)'
;MPAQAQLGNLRDRARRAVENVTGRDDARSGRRLSDGPSQLEASRAREAAERAALEASPERQEAIALARELMTVFFAHRDQLRDLDAGYVRELSEEDLARIEALEATFPTLQAAMLPLAERWSDGEYDEFWLNVEQAFRRMEIEDADYMEVGATFEGDLDWALRTMTEAIADAATYRREQAAGEVGTLRFQLETLRNEDDLDDYDLEWAARIRDQTDLALRYDPSNADLNEMRAETIELVAEMESAFRDQIATNRWPGHAGGAPTQHARAVLDYLRGDDRWGQRGDGYEVLAVAVRGDWRPVKHNLLGQVIQWGLPVVVATTKPSWRDDFGAAQLYELTMLAPEGLPAPQRPPFDAGYHVGLSNQFVALDRIPNQ
;
A
#
# COMPACT_ATOMS: atom_id res chain seq x y z
N MET A 1 29.97 -6.23 19.87
CA MET A 1 31.41 -5.85 19.79
C MET A 1 31.59 -5.06 18.50
N PRO A 2 32.15 -3.85 18.50
CA PRO A 2 31.83 -2.92 17.43
C PRO A 2 32.72 -3.16 16.20
N ALA A 3 32.08 -3.26 15.03
CA ALA A 3 32.68 -3.42 13.71
C ALA A 3 33.80 -2.39 13.40
N GLN A 4 33.81 -1.24 14.08
CA GLN A 4 34.87 -0.25 14.00
C GLN A 4 36.25 -0.78 14.44
N ALA A 5 36.32 -1.70 15.40
CA ALA A 5 37.60 -2.27 15.84
C ALA A 5 38.19 -3.27 14.82
N GLN A 6 37.33 -3.90 14.01
CA GLN A 6 37.76 -4.80 12.93
C GLN A 6 38.21 -4.01 11.70
N LEU A 7 37.55 -2.88 11.39
CA LEU A 7 37.93 -1.98 10.29
C LEU A 7 39.29 -1.29 10.51
N GLY A 8 39.60 -0.87 11.75
CA GLY A 8 40.90 -0.29 12.07
C GLY A 8 42.08 -1.26 11.84
N ASN A 9 41.89 -2.53 12.19
CA ASN A 9 42.91 -3.57 12.04
C ASN A 9 43.18 -3.94 10.57
N LEU A 10 42.18 -3.79 9.70
CA LEU A 10 42.30 -4.02 8.25
C LEU A 10 43.04 -2.87 7.55
N ARG A 11 42.73 -1.60 7.88
CA ARG A 11 43.45 -0.43 7.36
C ARG A 11 44.95 -0.45 7.70
N ASP A 12 45.31 -0.81 8.92
CA ASP A 12 46.71 -0.87 9.38
C ASP A 12 47.51 -2.03 8.77
N ARG A 13 46.83 -3.09 8.32
CA ARG A 13 47.47 -4.19 7.57
C ARG A 13 47.69 -3.82 6.11
N ALA A 14 46.71 -3.19 5.48
CA ALA A 14 46.81 -2.70 4.10
C ALA A 14 47.94 -1.67 3.95
N ARG A 15 48.03 -0.69 4.87
CA ARG A 15 49.09 0.33 4.87
C ARG A 15 50.51 -0.28 4.98
N ARG A 16 50.71 -1.25 5.87
CA ARG A 16 51.99 -1.95 6.04
C ARG A 16 52.37 -2.82 4.84
N ALA A 17 51.39 -3.34 4.10
CA ALA A 17 51.64 -4.08 2.87
C ALA A 17 52.16 -3.14 1.76
N VAL A 18 51.58 -1.94 1.63
CA VAL A 18 52.00 -0.93 0.64
C VAL A 18 53.40 -0.37 0.95
N GLU A 19 53.69 -0.04 2.21
CA GLU A 19 55.01 0.47 2.63
C GLU A 19 56.14 -0.56 2.39
N ASN A 20 55.85 -1.86 2.43
CA ASN A 20 56.81 -2.92 2.13
C ASN A 20 57.09 -3.12 0.63
N VAL A 21 56.16 -2.69 -0.24
CA VAL A 21 56.30 -2.79 -1.70
C VAL A 21 57.01 -1.56 -2.26
N THR A 22 56.73 -0.37 -1.73
CA THR A 22 57.30 0.89 -2.24
C THR A 22 58.68 1.25 -1.67
N GLY A 23 59.08 0.67 -0.52
CA GLY A 23 60.35 0.99 0.15
C GLY A 23 61.64 0.42 -0.46
N ARG A 24 61.61 -0.17 -1.67
CA ARG A 24 62.79 -0.90 -2.22
C ARG A 24 63.54 -0.24 -3.38
N ASP A 25 63.06 0.86 -3.97
CA ASP A 25 63.59 1.31 -5.27
C ASP A 25 64.46 2.57 -5.30
N ASP A 26 64.70 3.27 -4.19
CA ASP A 26 65.43 4.55 -4.24
C ASP A 26 66.98 4.47 -4.17
N ALA A 27 67.58 3.28 -4.30
CA ALA A 27 69.03 3.14 -4.14
C ALA A 27 69.69 2.34 -5.27
N ARG A 28 69.64 2.81 -6.53
CA ARG A 28 70.61 2.44 -7.61
C ARG A 28 70.43 3.23 -8.92
N SER A 29 70.61 4.55 -8.91
CA SER A 29 70.85 5.30 -10.17
C SER A 29 72.37 5.45 -10.40
N GLY A 30 72.90 4.68 -11.34
CA GLY A 30 74.31 4.79 -11.73
C GLY A 30 74.93 3.52 -12.31
N ARG A 31 74.28 2.84 -13.26
CA ARG A 31 74.97 1.87 -14.12
C ARG A 31 74.54 2.01 -15.58
N ARG A 32 75.55 1.93 -16.44
CA ARG A 32 75.53 2.22 -17.86
C ARG A 32 74.56 1.30 -18.62
N LEU A 33 73.83 1.91 -19.55
CA LEU A 33 73.03 1.27 -20.58
C LEU A 33 73.91 0.44 -21.51
N SER A 34 73.98 -0.86 -21.27
CA SER A 34 74.33 -1.86 -22.28
C SER A 34 73.81 -3.24 -21.87
N ASP A 35 72.50 -3.33 -21.61
CA ASP A 35 71.82 -4.62 -21.48
C ASP A 35 70.80 -4.73 -22.60
N GLY A 36 70.90 -5.83 -23.35
CA GLY A 36 70.20 -6.06 -24.61
C GLY A 36 68.72 -6.43 -24.45
N PRO A 37 68.09 -6.91 -25.55
CA PRO A 37 66.67 -7.31 -25.62
C PRO A 37 66.17 -8.18 -24.45
N SER A 38 67.06 -8.89 -23.76
CA SER A 38 66.72 -9.82 -22.67
C SER A 38 66.17 -9.17 -21.40
N GLN A 39 66.50 -7.90 -21.08
CA GLN A 39 65.92 -7.25 -19.88
C GLN A 39 64.49 -6.76 -20.10
N LEU A 40 64.19 -6.28 -21.32
CA LEU A 40 62.84 -5.90 -21.70
C LEU A 40 61.92 -7.13 -21.76
N GLU A 41 62.41 -8.24 -22.31
CA GLU A 41 61.69 -9.51 -22.34
C GLU A 41 61.45 -10.08 -20.93
N ALA A 42 62.42 -9.98 -20.03
CA ALA A 42 62.26 -10.40 -18.65
C ALA A 42 61.27 -9.51 -17.86
N SER A 43 61.25 -8.20 -18.13
CA SER A 43 60.26 -7.28 -17.56
C SER A 43 58.85 -7.62 -18.02
N ARG A 44 58.66 -7.81 -19.33
CA ARG A 44 57.36 -8.21 -19.91
C ARG A 44 56.88 -9.56 -19.42
N ALA A 45 57.79 -10.53 -19.27
CA ALA A 45 57.44 -11.85 -18.72
C ALA A 45 57.03 -11.76 -17.24
N ARG A 46 57.65 -10.87 -16.47
CA ARG A 46 57.29 -10.64 -15.07
C ARG A 46 55.94 -9.94 -14.93
N GLU A 47 55.70 -8.89 -15.71
CA GLU A 47 54.40 -8.21 -15.81
C GLU A 47 53.29 -9.20 -16.23
N ALA A 48 53.54 -10.03 -17.24
CA ALA A 48 52.57 -11.05 -17.69
C ALA A 48 52.28 -12.10 -16.61
N ALA A 49 53.30 -12.54 -15.85
CA ALA A 49 53.12 -13.49 -14.77
C ALA A 49 52.38 -12.89 -13.57
N GLU A 50 52.64 -11.62 -13.25
CA GLU A 50 51.96 -10.88 -12.20
C GLU A 50 50.49 -10.63 -12.57
N ARG A 51 50.22 -10.28 -13.84
CA ARG A 51 48.86 -10.20 -14.40
C ARG A 51 48.12 -11.53 -14.35
N ALA A 52 48.75 -12.63 -14.76
CA ALA A 52 48.15 -13.96 -14.69
C ALA A 52 47.86 -14.42 -13.24
N ALA A 53 48.75 -14.08 -12.30
CA ALA A 53 48.53 -14.34 -10.89
C ALA A 53 47.37 -13.51 -10.31
N LEU A 54 47.21 -12.27 -10.78
CA LEU A 54 46.09 -11.40 -10.43
C LEU A 54 44.77 -11.87 -11.05
N GLU A 55 44.79 -12.39 -12.29
CA GLU A 55 43.63 -13.04 -12.94
C GLU A 55 43.16 -14.29 -12.20
N ALA A 56 44.10 -15.04 -11.65
CA ALA A 56 43.84 -16.26 -10.88
C ALA A 56 43.57 -16.01 -9.38
N SER A 57 43.62 -14.76 -8.92
CA SER A 57 43.38 -14.43 -7.50
C SER A 57 41.93 -14.79 -7.11
N PRO A 58 41.74 -15.54 -6.01
CA PRO A 58 40.42 -15.84 -5.47
C PRO A 58 39.58 -14.57 -5.21
N GLU A 59 40.22 -13.51 -4.72
CA GLU A 59 39.57 -12.23 -4.42
C GLU A 59 39.00 -11.57 -5.70
N ARG A 60 39.71 -11.67 -6.83
CA ARG A 60 39.21 -11.20 -8.13
C ARG A 60 38.05 -12.05 -8.64
N GLN A 61 38.11 -13.37 -8.46
CA GLN A 61 37.03 -14.26 -8.90
C GLN A 61 35.75 -14.04 -8.08
N GLU A 62 35.88 -13.83 -6.77
CA GLU A 62 34.78 -13.48 -5.87
C GLU A 62 34.15 -12.12 -6.25
N ALA A 63 34.98 -11.12 -6.54
CA ALA A 63 34.55 -9.81 -7.04
C ALA A 63 33.73 -9.90 -8.34
N ILE A 64 34.20 -10.69 -9.32
CA ILE A 64 33.51 -10.92 -10.59
C ILE A 64 32.17 -11.64 -10.37
N ALA A 65 32.11 -12.59 -9.43
CA ALA A 65 30.89 -13.30 -9.11
C ALA A 65 29.83 -12.37 -8.48
N LEU A 66 30.23 -11.54 -7.50
CA LEU A 66 29.38 -10.53 -6.87
C LEU A 66 28.87 -9.50 -7.89
N ALA A 67 29.73 -9.01 -8.78
CA ALA A 67 29.33 -8.07 -9.83
C ALA A 67 28.30 -8.70 -10.80
N ARG A 68 28.46 -9.99 -11.17
CA ARG A 68 27.48 -10.69 -12.00
C ARG A 68 26.12 -10.85 -11.32
N GLU A 69 26.12 -11.21 -10.04
CA GLU A 69 24.88 -11.36 -9.27
C GLU A 69 24.13 -10.01 -9.18
N LEU A 70 24.86 -8.94 -8.86
CA LEU A 70 24.31 -7.59 -8.77
C LEU A 70 23.74 -7.09 -10.10
N MET A 71 24.44 -7.34 -11.20
CA MET A 71 23.97 -6.96 -12.53
C MET A 71 22.78 -7.81 -12.99
N THR A 72 22.73 -9.08 -12.62
CA THR A 72 21.57 -9.95 -12.89
C THR A 72 20.32 -9.39 -12.21
N VAL A 73 20.46 -9.01 -10.94
CA VAL A 73 19.38 -8.37 -10.18
C VAL A 73 19.01 -7.01 -10.77
N PHE A 74 20.00 -6.16 -11.08
CA PHE A 74 19.75 -4.85 -11.71
C PHE A 74 18.97 -4.97 -13.02
N PHE A 75 19.45 -5.78 -13.96
CA PHE A 75 18.82 -5.89 -15.28
C PHE A 75 17.46 -6.57 -15.24
N ALA A 76 17.24 -7.51 -14.32
CA ALA A 76 15.92 -8.08 -14.08
C ALA A 76 14.90 -7.01 -13.64
N HIS A 77 15.36 -5.90 -13.07
CA HIS A 77 14.53 -4.86 -12.45
C HIS A 77 14.73 -3.46 -13.04
N ARG A 78 15.58 -3.29 -14.06
CA ARG A 78 15.99 -1.99 -14.62
C ARG A 78 14.80 -1.19 -15.12
N ASP A 79 13.90 -1.82 -15.87
CA ASP A 79 12.76 -1.14 -16.45
C ASP A 79 11.76 -0.70 -15.35
N GLN A 80 11.63 -1.47 -14.26
CA GLN A 80 10.82 -1.12 -13.09
C GLN A 80 11.42 0.06 -12.30
N LEU A 81 12.74 0.07 -12.12
CA LEU A 81 13.47 1.19 -11.52
C LEU A 81 13.42 2.47 -12.38
N ARG A 82 13.44 2.32 -13.71
CA ARG A 82 13.29 3.43 -14.65
C ARG A 82 11.88 4.03 -14.60
N ASP A 83 10.87 3.19 -14.46
CA ASP A 83 9.47 3.64 -14.35
C ASP A 83 9.19 4.33 -13.00
N LEU A 84 9.94 3.98 -11.93
CA LEU A 84 9.97 4.70 -10.65
C LEU A 84 10.52 6.12 -10.79
N ASP A 85 11.65 6.30 -11.47
CA ASP A 85 12.29 7.62 -11.70
C ASP A 85 11.45 8.54 -12.61
N ALA A 86 10.68 7.96 -13.54
CA ALA A 86 9.82 8.73 -14.45
C ALA A 86 8.59 9.39 -13.79
N GLY A 87 8.33 9.17 -12.50
CA GLY A 87 7.19 9.74 -11.79
C GLY A 87 5.83 9.18 -12.24
N TYR A 88 5.82 8.04 -12.93
CA TYR A 88 4.62 7.40 -13.51
C TYR A 88 4.11 6.18 -12.73
N VAL A 89 4.51 6.03 -11.48
CA VAL A 89 4.04 4.91 -10.67
C VAL A 89 2.60 5.13 -10.23
N ARG A 90 1.68 4.48 -10.93
CA ARG A 90 0.41 4.03 -10.35
C ARG A 90 0.75 2.94 -9.33
N GLU A 91 0.14 3.03 -8.14
CA GLU A 91 0.11 2.03 -7.05
C GLU A 91 1.13 0.88 -7.17
N LEU A 92 2.23 0.93 -6.40
CA LEU A 92 3.19 -0.19 -6.35
C LEU A 92 2.48 -1.47 -5.88
N SER A 93 2.71 -2.58 -6.59
CA SER A 93 2.18 -3.87 -6.14
C SER A 93 2.91 -4.38 -4.90
N GLU A 94 2.31 -5.34 -4.18
CA GLU A 94 2.98 -6.00 -3.04
C GLU A 94 4.30 -6.65 -3.46
N GLU A 95 4.35 -7.20 -4.67
CA GLU A 95 5.55 -7.82 -5.22
C GLU A 95 6.64 -6.77 -5.49
N ASP A 96 6.28 -5.59 -5.99
CA ASP A 96 7.22 -4.49 -6.22
C ASP A 96 7.80 -3.97 -4.90
N LEU A 97 6.95 -3.79 -3.88
CA LEU A 97 7.39 -3.35 -2.55
C LEU A 97 8.34 -4.35 -1.90
N ALA A 98 8.02 -5.65 -1.95
CA ALA A 98 8.88 -6.70 -1.40
C ALA A 98 10.24 -6.77 -2.14
N ARG A 99 10.24 -6.55 -3.45
CA ARG A 99 11.47 -6.51 -4.25
C ARG A 99 12.33 -5.29 -3.93
N ILE A 100 11.73 -4.10 -3.79
CA ILE A 100 12.46 -2.88 -3.37
C ILE A 100 13.08 -3.09 -1.99
N GLU A 101 12.33 -3.65 -1.04
CA GLU A 101 12.84 -3.94 0.30
C GLU A 101 14.02 -4.93 0.27
N ALA A 102 13.94 -5.99 -0.55
CA ALA A 102 15.05 -6.94 -0.72
C ALA A 102 16.30 -6.27 -1.33
N LEU A 103 16.12 -5.37 -2.30
CA LEU A 103 17.19 -4.57 -2.89
C LEU A 103 17.83 -3.65 -1.84
N GLU A 104 17.03 -2.90 -1.10
CA GLU A 104 17.49 -2.02 -0.01
C GLU A 104 18.27 -2.80 1.06
N ALA A 105 17.83 -4.00 1.43
CA ALA A 105 18.48 -4.83 2.44
C ALA A 105 19.84 -5.39 1.97
N THR A 106 19.96 -5.73 0.69
CA THR A 106 21.20 -6.27 0.11
C THR A 106 22.19 -5.18 -0.27
N PHE A 107 21.71 -3.97 -0.57
CA PHE A 107 22.50 -2.87 -1.09
C PHE A 107 23.72 -2.46 -0.24
N PRO A 108 23.65 -2.33 1.11
CA PRO A 108 24.83 -2.01 1.92
C PRO A 108 25.95 -3.05 1.80
N THR A 109 25.59 -4.33 1.68
CA THR A 109 26.55 -5.43 1.51
C THR A 109 27.22 -5.33 0.15
N LEU A 110 26.42 -5.06 -0.89
CA LEU A 110 26.89 -4.87 -2.25
C LEU A 110 27.81 -3.65 -2.36
N GLN A 111 27.41 -2.51 -1.82
CA GLN A 111 28.22 -1.29 -1.76
C GLN A 111 29.56 -1.53 -1.06
N ALA A 112 29.55 -2.22 0.08
CA ALA A 112 30.77 -2.54 0.83
C ALA A 112 31.71 -3.51 0.08
N ALA A 113 31.17 -4.41 -0.75
CA ALA A 113 31.97 -5.30 -1.58
C ALA A 113 32.58 -4.60 -2.80
N MET A 114 31.87 -3.62 -3.37
CA MET A 114 32.27 -2.95 -4.62
C MET A 114 33.21 -1.76 -4.41
N LEU A 115 33.06 -1.02 -3.30
CA LEU A 115 33.88 0.16 -3.02
C LEU A 115 35.40 -0.13 -3.03
N PRO A 116 35.90 -1.21 -2.40
CA PRO A 116 37.33 -1.52 -2.41
C PRO A 116 37.85 -1.97 -3.78
N LEU A 117 36.98 -2.54 -4.62
CA LEU A 117 37.32 -2.94 -5.99
C LEU A 117 37.44 -1.71 -6.89
N ALA A 118 36.51 -0.77 -6.77
CA ALA A 118 36.58 0.51 -7.47
C ALA A 118 37.86 1.28 -7.07
N GLU A 119 38.13 1.42 -5.76
CA GLU A 119 39.30 2.14 -5.24
C GLU A 119 40.65 1.50 -5.65
N ARG A 120 40.72 0.17 -5.73
CA ARG A 120 41.97 -0.52 -6.03
C ARG A 120 42.31 -0.51 -7.53
N TRP A 121 41.32 -0.29 -8.40
CA TRP A 121 41.45 -0.46 -9.85
C TRP A 121 41.27 0.87 -10.60
N SER A 122 41.00 1.97 -9.89
CA SER A 122 40.92 3.33 -10.42
C SER A 122 42.26 3.96 -10.81
N ASP A 123 43.39 3.39 -10.36
CA ASP A 123 44.72 4.03 -10.44
C ASP A 123 45.58 3.65 -11.67
N GLY A 124 44.99 3.08 -12.74
CA GLY A 124 45.67 2.98 -14.06
C GLY A 124 45.65 1.62 -14.78
N GLU A 125 45.01 0.58 -14.23
CA GLU A 125 44.70 -0.69 -14.94
C GLU A 125 43.24 -0.76 -15.42
N TYR A 126 42.68 0.43 -15.70
CA TYR A 126 41.27 0.66 -16.02
C TYR A 126 40.82 0.10 -17.38
N ASP A 127 41.69 -0.48 -18.22
CA ASP A 127 41.24 -1.03 -19.51
C ASP A 127 40.95 -2.53 -19.45
N GLU A 128 41.69 -3.30 -18.66
CA GLU A 128 41.71 -4.77 -18.83
C GLU A 128 40.72 -5.54 -17.95
N PHE A 129 40.44 -5.02 -16.75
CA PHE A 129 39.32 -5.51 -15.95
C PHE A 129 38.00 -5.34 -16.68
N TRP A 130 37.86 -4.17 -17.31
CA TRP A 130 36.65 -3.73 -17.98
C TRP A 130 36.43 -4.47 -19.28
N LEU A 131 37.48 -4.75 -20.06
CA LEU A 131 37.40 -5.64 -21.22
C LEU A 131 36.90 -7.05 -20.84
N ASN A 132 37.26 -7.55 -19.66
CA ASN A 132 36.83 -8.87 -19.17
C ASN A 132 35.38 -8.85 -18.65
N VAL A 133 34.96 -7.76 -18.02
CA VAL A 133 33.56 -7.51 -17.62
C VAL A 133 32.67 -7.32 -18.85
N GLU A 134 33.11 -6.56 -19.85
CA GLU A 134 32.46 -6.37 -21.16
C GLU A 134 32.32 -7.70 -21.93
N GLN A 135 33.39 -8.51 -21.98
CA GLN A 135 33.30 -9.84 -22.57
C GLN A 135 32.37 -10.78 -21.81
N ALA A 136 32.22 -10.62 -20.49
CA ALA A 136 31.23 -11.36 -19.73
C ALA A 136 29.80 -10.91 -20.09
N PHE A 137 29.57 -9.60 -20.29
CA PHE A 137 28.29 -9.04 -20.75
C PHE A 137 27.92 -9.50 -22.17
N ARG A 138 28.84 -9.42 -23.13
CA ARG A 138 28.63 -9.93 -24.51
C ARG A 138 28.32 -11.43 -24.55
N ARG A 139 28.85 -12.21 -23.60
CA ARG A 139 28.59 -13.67 -23.48
C ARG A 139 27.26 -14.02 -22.83
N MET A 140 26.57 -13.06 -22.20
CA MET A 140 25.24 -13.25 -21.61
C MET A 140 24.10 -12.97 -22.62
N GLU A 141 24.41 -12.84 -23.93
CA GLU A 141 23.44 -12.65 -25.03
C GLU A 141 22.45 -11.48 -24.80
N ILE A 142 22.90 -10.41 -24.12
CA ILE A 142 22.15 -9.15 -24.04
C ILE A 142 22.37 -8.42 -25.37
N GLU A 143 21.54 -8.70 -26.37
CA GLU A 143 21.60 -8.09 -27.71
C GLU A 143 21.20 -6.59 -27.69
N ASP A 144 22.22 -5.73 -27.65
CA ASP A 144 22.53 -4.61 -28.57
C ASP A 144 21.49 -3.54 -28.99
N ALA A 145 20.23 -3.54 -28.56
CA ALA A 145 19.28 -2.54 -29.09
C ALA A 145 19.32 -1.15 -28.40
N ASP A 146 19.50 -1.09 -27.07
CA ASP A 146 19.48 0.18 -26.32
C ASP A 146 20.89 0.64 -25.86
N TYR A 147 21.92 -0.18 -26.04
CA TYR A 147 23.27 0.07 -25.53
C TYR A 147 24.10 1.02 -26.42
N MET A 148 23.67 1.25 -27.67
CA MET A 148 24.44 1.97 -28.69
C MET A 148 24.02 3.44 -28.91
N GLU A 149 22.94 3.93 -28.28
CA GLU A 149 22.49 5.32 -28.48
C GLU A 149 23.13 6.31 -27.51
N VAL A 150 23.73 5.83 -26.41
CA VAL A 150 24.49 6.65 -25.47
C VAL A 150 25.98 6.47 -25.79
N GLY A 151 26.51 7.34 -26.65
CA GLY A 151 27.92 7.35 -27.07
C GLY A 151 28.89 7.76 -25.97
N ALA A 152 28.92 7.04 -24.85
CA ALA A 152 29.87 7.18 -23.76
C ALA A 152 30.92 6.07 -23.84
N THR A 153 32.19 6.42 -23.68
CA THR A 153 33.30 5.46 -23.56
C THR A 153 33.20 4.75 -22.20
N PHE A 154 33.27 3.42 -22.22
CA PHE A 154 33.00 2.47 -21.12
C PHE A 154 33.78 2.71 -19.80
N GLU A 155 34.83 3.53 -19.83
CA GLU A 155 35.55 4.02 -18.65
C GLU A 155 34.64 4.80 -17.67
N GLY A 156 33.49 5.31 -18.15
CA GLY A 156 32.45 5.89 -17.33
C GLY A 156 31.38 4.91 -16.84
N ASP A 157 31.25 3.70 -17.40
CA ASP A 157 29.97 2.98 -17.41
C ASP A 157 29.62 2.20 -16.13
N LEU A 158 30.56 1.61 -15.38
CA LEU A 158 30.19 0.94 -14.10
C LEU A 158 30.22 1.88 -12.91
N ASP A 159 31.14 2.84 -12.84
CA ASP A 159 31.03 3.91 -11.84
C ASP A 159 29.70 4.65 -12.04
N TRP A 160 29.38 4.98 -13.28
CA TRP A 160 28.06 5.50 -13.64
C TRP A 160 26.93 4.52 -13.35
N ALA A 161 27.02 3.23 -13.70
CA ALA A 161 25.94 2.28 -13.44
C ALA A 161 25.73 2.03 -11.95
N LEU A 162 26.80 1.92 -11.14
CA LEU A 162 26.71 1.78 -9.69
C LEU A 162 26.20 3.03 -9.03
N ARG A 163 26.66 4.19 -9.49
CA ARG A 163 26.12 5.47 -9.03
C ARG A 163 24.65 5.60 -9.40
N THR A 164 24.27 5.27 -10.63
CA THR A 164 22.87 5.29 -11.12
C THR A 164 22.01 4.29 -10.36
N MET A 165 22.51 3.09 -10.05
CA MET A 165 21.82 2.12 -9.20
C MET A 165 21.67 2.62 -7.76
N THR A 166 22.72 3.23 -7.21
CA THR A 166 22.72 3.80 -5.86
C THR A 166 21.70 4.94 -5.78
N GLU A 167 21.73 5.84 -6.76
CA GLU A 167 20.80 6.95 -6.92
C GLU A 167 19.38 6.40 -7.08
N ALA A 168 19.12 5.48 -8.01
CA ALA A 168 17.80 4.90 -8.23
C ALA A 168 17.23 4.17 -7.00
N ILE A 169 18.04 3.42 -6.24
CA ILE A 169 17.60 2.76 -5.00
C ILE A 169 17.33 3.81 -3.91
N ALA A 170 18.20 4.83 -3.78
CA ALA A 170 18.01 5.91 -2.82
C ALA A 170 16.77 6.76 -3.14
N ASP A 171 16.52 7.01 -4.43
CA ASP A 171 15.36 7.75 -4.94
C ASP A 171 14.09 6.94 -4.75
N ALA A 172 14.11 5.62 -5.02
CA ALA A 172 12.98 4.73 -4.73
C ALA A 172 12.65 4.68 -3.23
N ALA A 173 13.67 4.59 -2.36
CA ALA A 173 13.49 4.63 -0.91
C ALA A 173 12.92 5.98 -0.45
N THR A 174 13.41 7.08 -1.03
CA THR A 174 12.94 8.44 -0.75
C THR A 174 11.48 8.61 -1.20
N TYR A 175 11.17 8.20 -2.42
CA TYR A 175 9.83 8.24 -2.99
C TYR A 175 8.83 7.45 -2.13
N ARG A 176 9.16 6.22 -1.70
CA ARG A 176 8.31 5.43 -0.80
C ARG A 176 8.00 6.17 0.51
N ARG A 177 9.02 6.77 1.13
CA ARG A 177 8.84 7.55 2.37
C ARG A 177 7.98 8.79 2.11
N GLU A 178 8.15 9.46 0.98
CA GLU A 178 7.33 10.60 0.58
C GLU A 178 5.87 10.21 0.34
N GLN A 179 5.61 9.06 -0.31
CA GLN A 179 4.25 8.52 -0.47
C GLN A 179 3.62 8.24 0.90
N ALA A 180 4.33 7.53 1.79
CA ALA A 180 3.86 7.25 3.14
C ALA A 180 3.58 8.54 3.93
N ALA A 181 4.47 9.53 3.86
CA ALA A 181 4.32 10.82 4.53
C ALA A 181 3.17 11.66 3.93
N GLY A 182 2.92 11.56 2.63
CA GLY A 182 1.82 12.24 1.94
C GLY A 182 0.44 11.80 2.44
N GLU A 183 0.31 10.52 2.82
CA GLU A 183 -0.95 9.99 3.36
C GLU A 183 -1.24 10.45 4.80
N VAL A 184 -0.22 10.84 5.57
CA VAL A 184 -0.38 11.18 7.00
C VAL A 184 -1.43 12.27 7.21
N GLY A 185 -1.38 13.35 6.42
CA GLY A 185 -2.32 14.47 6.54
C GLY A 185 -3.76 14.06 6.24
N THR A 186 -3.96 13.28 5.17
CA THR A 186 -5.29 12.80 4.75
C THR A 186 -5.89 11.85 5.78
N LEU A 187 -5.12 10.86 6.22
CA LEU A 187 -5.56 9.87 7.20
C LEU A 187 -5.86 10.51 8.55
N ARG A 188 -5.02 11.44 9.01
CA ARG A 188 -5.24 12.16 10.26
C ARG A 188 -6.52 12.99 10.23
N PHE A 189 -6.79 13.68 9.12
CA PHE A 189 -8.03 14.42 8.93
C PHE A 189 -9.26 13.49 8.95
N GLN A 190 -9.19 12.34 8.27
CA GLN A 190 -10.29 11.36 8.26
C GLN A 190 -10.54 10.79 9.66
N LEU A 191 -9.49 10.43 10.40
CA LEU A 191 -9.59 9.93 11.76
C LEU A 191 -10.19 10.97 12.71
N GLU A 192 -9.77 12.23 12.60
CA GLU A 192 -10.33 13.33 13.39
C GLU A 192 -11.79 13.61 13.03
N THR A 193 -12.16 13.51 11.75
CA THR A 193 -13.57 13.66 11.33
C THR A 193 -14.42 12.57 11.97
N LEU A 194 -13.97 11.32 11.91
CA LEU A 194 -14.67 10.18 12.49
C LEU A 194 -14.82 10.30 14.02
N ARG A 195 -13.79 10.81 14.72
CA ARG A 195 -13.83 11.06 16.16
C ARG A 195 -14.85 12.10 16.60
N ASN A 196 -15.19 13.02 15.70
CA ASN A 196 -16.12 14.12 15.97
C ASN A 196 -17.55 13.78 15.54
N GLU A 197 -17.82 12.55 15.09
CA GLU A 197 -19.16 12.11 14.74
C GLU A 197 -19.96 11.78 16.01
N ASP A 198 -21.11 12.46 16.18
CA ASP A 198 -21.95 12.31 17.38
C ASP A 198 -22.93 11.12 17.26
N ASP A 199 -23.29 10.73 16.03
CA ASP A 199 -24.32 9.72 15.75
C ASP A 199 -23.72 8.53 14.97
N LEU A 200 -23.19 7.55 15.71
CA LEU A 200 -22.62 6.32 15.13
C LEU A 200 -23.64 5.54 14.29
N ASP A 201 -23.27 5.24 13.05
CA ASP A 201 -23.98 4.30 12.17
C ASP A 201 -23.07 3.22 11.55
N ASP A 202 -23.62 2.40 10.65
CA ASP A 202 -22.84 1.33 10.01
C ASP A 202 -21.82 1.87 9.01
N TYR A 203 -22.09 3.03 8.40
CA TYR A 203 -21.16 3.68 7.50
C TYR A 203 -19.92 4.17 8.26
N ASP A 204 -20.06 4.64 9.49
CA ASP A 204 -18.91 5.05 10.32
C ASP A 204 -18.00 3.88 10.64
N LEU A 205 -18.55 2.70 10.95
CA LEU A 205 -17.75 1.48 11.18
C LEU A 205 -17.02 1.03 9.89
N GLU A 206 -17.70 1.07 8.75
CA GLU A 206 -17.09 0.78 7.45
C GLU A 206 -15.97 1.80 7.12
N TRP A 207 -16.19 3.07 7.44
CA TRP A 207 -15.19 4.12 7.26
C TRP A 207 -13.98 3.91 8.18
N ALA A 208 -14.19 3.57 9.44
CA ALA A 208 -13.12 3.25 10.39
C ALA A 208 -12.24 2.08 9.88
N ALA A 209 -12.87 1.01 9.37
CA ALA A 209 -12.17 -0.10 8.76
C ALA A 209 -11.36 0.32 7.52
N ARG A 210 -11.92 1.19 6.67
CA ARG A 210 -11.20 1.74 5.51
C ARG A 210 -9.98 2.57 5.92
N ILE A 211 -10.08 3.41 6.96
CA ILE A 211 -8.94 4.20 7.47
C ILE A 211 -7.83 3.26 7.94
N ARG A 212 -8.18 2.18 8.65
CA ARG A 212 -7.21 1.16 9.09
C ARG A 212 -6.50 0.53 7.88
N ASP A 213 -7.26 0.09 6.88
CA ASP A 213 -6.70 -0.58 5.70
C ASP A 213 -5.80 0.36 4.88
N GLN A 214 -6.15 1.65 4.77
CA GLN A 214 -5.31 2.65 4.13
C GLN A 214 -4.04 2.95 4.95
N THR A 215 -4.13 2.98 6.28
CA THR A 215 -2.97 3.15 7.17
C THR A 215 -2.02 1.95 7.05
N ASP A 216 -2.56 0.73 7.02
CA ASP A 216 -1.78 -0.50 6.80
C ASP A 216 -1.11 -0.49 5.44
N LEU A 217 -1.78 0.01 4.39
CA LEU A 217 -1.17 0.20 3.07
C LEU A 217 -0.04 1.23 3.10
N ALA A 218 -0.24 2.37 3.75
CA ALA A 218 0.78 3.42 3.89
C ALA A 218 2.03 2.90 4.63
N LEU A 219 1.84 2.08 5.67
CA LEU A 219 2.93 1.43 6.40
C LEU A 219 3.69 0.38 5.59
N ARG A 220 3.14 -0.14 4.48
CA ARG A 220 3.92 -0.97 3.56
C ARG A 220 4.96 -0.15 2.80
N TYR A 221 4.67 1.11 2.51
CA TYR A 221 5.64 2.01 1.89
C TYR A 221 6.75 2.39 2.86
N ASP A 222 6.43 2.73 4.11
CA ASP A 222 7.42 3.00 5.16
C ASP A 222 7.00 2.40 6.53
N PRO A 223 7.45 1.17 6.85
CA PRO A 223 7.12 0.51 8.12
C PRO A 223 7.66 1.25 9.35
N SER A 224 8.68 2.09 9.16
CA SER A 224 9.34 2.82 10.25
C SER A 224 8.70 4.19 10.54
N ASN A 225 7.70 4.58 9.77
CA ASN A 225 7.03 5.86 9.92
C ASN A 225 6.29 5.95 11.26
N ALA A 226 6.75 6.82 12.14
CA ALA A 226 6.22 6.93 13.51
C ALA A 226 4.77 7.42 13.54
N ASP A 227 4.41 8.41 12.70
CA ASP A 227 3.06 8.98 12.63
C ASP A 227 2.04 7.94 12.15
N LEU A 228 2.37 7.16 11.13
CA LEU A 228 1.49 6.10 10.63
C LEU A 228 1.32 4.97 11.65
N ASN A 229 2.39 4.60 12.36
CA ASN A 229 2.30 3.59 13.42
C ASN A 229 1.43 4.06 14.61
N GLU A 230 1.54 5.33 14.98
CA GLU A 230 0.67 5.96 15.99
C GLU A 230 -0.79 5.95 15.52
N MET A 231 -1.08 6.42 14.30
CA MET A 231 -2.44 6.42 13.75
C MET A 231 -3.02 5.01 13.61
N ARG A 232 -2.20 4.01 13.31
CA ARG A 232 -2.65 2.61 13.26
C ARG A 232 -3.14 2.16 14.64
N ALA A 233 -2.38 2.44 15.70
CA ALA A 233 -2.77 2.13 17.06
C ALA A 233 -4.05 2.87 17.46
N GLU A 234 -4.12 4.17 17.16
CA GLU A 234 -5.31 5.00 17.40
C GLU A 234 -6.55 4.50 16.67
N THR A 235 -6.41 4.07 15.41
CA THR A 235 -7.53 3.56 14.61
C THR A 235 -8.03 2.23 15.16
N ILE A 236 -7.14 1.35 15.60
CA ILE A 236 -7.52 0.08 16.25
C ILE A 236 -8.33 0.33 17.53
N GLU A 237 -7.88 1.27 18.36
CA GLU A 237 -8.59 1.65 19.59
C GLU A 237 -9.96 2.26 19.26
N LEU A 238 -10.01 3.24 18.35
CA LEU A 238 -11.26 3.88 17.94
C LEU A 238 -12.27 2.89 17.36
N VAL A 239 -11.85 1.97 16.49
CA VAL A 239 -12.72 0.92 15.93
C VAL A 239 -13.31 0.07 17.05
N ALA A 240 -12.51 -0.36 18.03
CA ALA A 240 -12.99 -1.16 19.14
C ALA A 240 -13.98 -0.39 20.03
N GLU A 241 -13.73 0.89 20.29
CA GLU A 241 -14.64 1.77 21.02
C GLU A 241 -15.96 1.96 20.28
N MET A 242 -15.91 2.26 18.99
CA MET A 242 -17.09 2.45 18.14
C MET A 242 -17.92 1.16 18.03
N GLU A 243 -17.28 0.00 17.81
CA GLU A 243 -17.98 -1.28 17.78
C GLU A 243 -18.67 -1.57 19.12
N SER A 244 -18.01 -1.27 20.24
CA SER A 244 -18.61 -1.44 21.56
C SER A 244 -19.80 -0.51 21.75
N ALA A 245 -19.65 0.78 21.42
CA ALA A 245 -20.71 1.78 21.52
C ALA A 245 -21.91 1.44 20.63
N PHE A 246 -21.66 0.97 19.40
CA PHE A 246 -22.69 0.52 18.47
C PHE A 246 -23.44 -0.71 18.99
N ARG A 247 -22.73 -1.71 19.55
CA ARG A 247 -23.35 -2.87 20.22
C ARG A 247 -24.21 -2.45 21.41
N ASP A 248 -23.74 -1.49 22.22
CA ASP A 248 -24.49 -0.96 23.34
C ASP A 248 -25.75 -0.19 22.89
N GLN A 249 -25.65 0.57 21.79
CA GLN A 249 -26.80 1.24 21.18
C GLN A 249 -27.85 0.23 20.69
N ILE A 250 -27.43 -0.83 19.98
CA ILE A 250 -28.29 -1.95 19.56
C ILE A 250 -28.96 -2.61 20.77
N ALA A 251 -28.19 -2.84 21.84
CA ALA A 251 -28.66 -3.49 23.06
C ALA A 251 -29.57 -2.60 23.92
N THR A 252 -29.57 -1.28 23.74
CA THR A 252 -30.43 -0.36 24.50
C THR A 252 -31.70 0.01 23.74
N ASN A 253 -31.61 0.11 22.41
CA ASN A 253 -32.73 0.42 21.54
C ASN A 253 -33.83 -0.64 21.59
N ARG A 254 -35.07 -0.20 21.35
CA ARG A 254 -36.26 -1.05 21.43
C ARG A 254 -37.11 -0.91 20.17
N TRP A 255 -37.66 -2.04 19.74
CA TRP A 255 -38.70 -2.04 18.72
C TRP A 255 -39.88 -1.20 19.21
N PRO A 256 -40.30 -0.17 18.46
CA PRO A 256 -41.23 0.82 18.98
C PRO A 256 -42.69 0.33 19.01
N GLY A 257 -43.01 -0.78 18.33
CA GLY A 257 -44.36 -1.38 18.31
C GLY A 257 -45.43 -0.51 17.63
N HIS A 258 -46.66 -1.03 17.55
CA HIS A 258 -47.81 -0.28 17.05
C HIS A 258 -48.24 0.80 18.04
N ALA A 259 -48.50 2.01 17.57
CA ALA A 259 -49.11 3.06 18.37
C ALA A 259 -50.61 2.84 18.54
N GLY A 260 -51.15 3.12 19.73
CA GLY A 260 -52.56 3.48 19.94
C GLY A 260 -53.64 2.50 19.47
N GLY A 261 -53.39 1.19 19.45
CA GLY A 261 -54.38 0.21 18.97
C GLY A 261 -54.57 0.20 17.45
N ALA A 262 -53.58 0.69 16.69
CA ALA A 262 -53.59 0.69 15.24
C ALA A 262 -53.92 -0.71 14.66
N PRO A 263 -54.77 -0.80 13.62
CA PRO A 263 -55.16 -2.08 13.06
C PRO A 263 -53.95 -2.88 12.53
N THR A 264 -53.76 -4.09 13.05
CA THR A 264 -52.69 -5.02 12.61
C THR A 264 -52.73 -5.33 11.11
N GLN A 265 -53.92 -5.27 10.50
CA GLN A 265 -54.11 -5.44 9.06
C GLN A 265 -53.33 -4.41 8.22
N HIS A 266 -53.17 -3.17 8.70
CA HIS A 266 -52.43 -2.14 7.96
C HIS A 266 -50.94 -2.45 7.97
N ALA A 267 -50.40 -2.85 9.12
CA ALA A 267 -49.00 -3.27 9.23
C ALA A 267 -48.69 -4.45 8.30
N ARG A 268 -49.58 -5.45 8.27
CA ARG A 268 -49.44 -6.60 7.37
C ARG A 268 -49.47 -6.19 5.90
N ALA A 269 -50.40 -5.33 5.50
CA ALA A 269 -50.46 -4.84 4.12
C ALA A 269 -49.20 -4.06 3.70
N VAL A 270 -48.62 -3.28 4.61
CA VAL A 270 -47.35 -2.57 4.36
C VAL A 270 -46.19 -3.56 4.28
N LEU A 271 -46.13 -4.54 5.18
CA LEU A 271 -45.10 -5.57 5.16
C LEU A 271 -45.12 -6.37 3.85
N ASP A 272 -46.32 -6.80 3.41
CA ASP A 272 -46.50 -7.52 2.15
C ASP A 272 -46.07 -6.66 0.94
N TYR A 273 -46.43 -5.37 0.94
CA TYR A 273 -46.00 -4.43 -0.10
C TYR A 273 -44.47 -4.30 -0.14
N LEU A 274 -43.83 -4.02 1.00
CA LEU A 274 -42.38 -3.77 1.07
C LEU A 274 -41.55 -5.03 0.78
N ARG A 275 -42.03 -6.22 1.18
CA ARG A 275 -41.39 -7.50 0.81
C ARG A 275 -41.41 -7.73 -0.70
N GLY A 276 -42.43 -7.22 -1.39
CA GLY A 276 -42.56 -7.29 -2.84
C GLY A 276 -41.88 -6.16 -3.62
N ASP A 277 -41.37 -5.13 -2.95
CA ASP A 277 -40.83 -3.91 -3.58
C ASP A 277 -39.35 -4.10 -3.97
N ASP A 278 -39.00 -3.67 -5.19
CA ASP A 278 -37.65 -3.78 -5.79
C ASP A 278 -36.56 -3.04 -5.00
N ARG A 279 -36.93 -2.02 -4.22
CA ARG A 279 -36.00 -1.20 -3.43
C ARG A 279 -35.85 -1.68 -1.99
N TRP A 280 -36.76 -2.55 -1.55
CA TRP A 280 -36.78 -3.07 -0.18
C TRP A 280 -36.57 -4.58 -0.17
N GLY A 281 -37.63 -5.38 -0.22
CA GLY A 281 -37.56 -6.83 -0.03
C GLY A 281 -37.04 -7.64 -1.21
N GLN A 282 -37.00 -7.06 -2.41
CA GLN A 282 -36.37 -7.68 -3.59
C GLN A 282 -35.03 -7.04 -3.95
N ARG A 283 -34.45 -6.23 -3.05
CA ARG A 283 -33.16 -5.61 -3.28
C ARG A 283 -32.06 -6.68 -3.32
N GLY A 284 -31.26 -6.67 -4.38
CA GLY A 284 -30.26 -7.71 -4.68
C GLY A 284 -29.16 -7.93 -3.62
N ASP A 285 -28.96 -6.98 -2.71
CA ASP A 285 -27.91 -7.04 -1.68
C ASP A 285 -28.30 -7.90 -0.46
N GLY A 286 -29.38 -8.69 -0.55
CA GLY A 286 -29.85 -9.56 0.53
C GLY A 286 -30.59 -8.82 1.66
N TYR A 287 -31.14 -7.64 1.38
CA TYR A 287 -31.99 -6.95 2.35
C TYR A 287 -33.28 -7.73 2.58
N GLU A 288 -33.66 -7.84 3.85
CA GLU A 288 -34.91 -8.47 4.26
C GLU A 288 -35.75 -7.50 5.10
N VAL A 289 -37.04 -7.40 4.77
CA VAL A 289 -38.02 -6.66 5.57
C VAL A 289 -38.62 -7.60 6.63
N LEU A 290 -38.27 -7.33 7.89
CA LEU A 290 -38.59 -8.21 9.01
C LEU A 290 -39.96 -7.93 9.61
N ALA A 291 -40.25 -6.65 9.90
CA ALA A 291 -41.45 -6.25 10.61
C ALA A 291 -41.85 -4.81 10.29
N VAL A 292 -43.14 -4.51 10.48
CA VAL A 292 -43.70 -3.16 10.34
C VAL A 292 -44.52 -2.79 11.58
N ALA A 293 -44.31 -1.58 12.07
CA ALA A 293 -45.05 -0.96 13.16
C ALA A 293 -45.76 0.30 12.67
N VAL A 294 -47.09 0.32 12.72
CA VAL A 294 -47.88 1.56 12.48
C VAL A 294 -47.70 2.52 13.65
N ARG A 295 -47.23 3.75 13.37
CA ARG A 295 -46.84 4.74 14.39
C ARG A 295 -47.91 5.79 14.69
N GLY A 296 -49.05 5.72 14.03
CA GLY A 296 -50.19 6.59 14.32
C GLY A 296 -51.29 6.48 13.27
N ASP A 297 -52.27 7.37 13.39
CA ASP A 297 -53.38 7.47 12.46
C ASP A 297 -52.93 7.97 11.07
N TRP A 298 -53.78 7.74 10.08
CA TRP A 298 -53.62 8.31 8.75
C TRP A 298 -53.57 9.84 8.82
N ARG A 299 -52.60 10.43 8.10
CA ARG A 299 -52.39 11.88 8.03
C ARG A 299 -52.65 12.38 6.62
N PRO A 300 -53.23 13.58 6.44
CA PRO A 300 -53.40 14.14 5.11
C PRO A 300 -52.03 14.51 4.54
N VAL A 301 -51.72 14.00 3.34
CA VAL A 301 -50.43 14.27 2.65
C VAL A 301 -50.62 15.28 1.52
N LYS A 302 -51.77 15.23 0.83
CA LYS A 302 -52.05 16.08 -0.32
C LYS A 302 -53.48 16.62 -0.28
N HIS A 303 -53.64 17.88 -0.69
CA HIS A 303 -54.92 18.56 -0.81
C HIS A 303 -55.13 19.08 -2.24
N ASN A 304 -56.39 19.18 -2.68
CA ASN A 304 -56.72 19.88 -3.93
C ASN A 304 -56.79 21.40 -3.73
N LEU A 305 -57.06 22.14 -4.80
CA LEU A 305 -57.18 23.62 -4.78
C LEU A 305 -58.29 24.13 -3.86
N LEU A 306 -59.27 23.30 -3.52
CA LEU A 306 -60.38 23.62 -2.62
C LEU A 306 -60.07 23.26 -1.16
N GLY A 307 -58.85 22.80 -0.86
CA GLY A 307 -58.43 22.38 0.48
C GLY A 307 -58.97 21.03 0.91
N GLN A 308 -59.55 20.24 0.01
CA GLN A 308 -60.02 18.89 0.33
C GLN A 308 -58.86 17.89 0.26
N VAL A 309 -58.78 16.97 1.22
CA VAL A 309 -57.76 15.91 1.23
C VAL A 309 -57.98 15.00 0.02
N ILE A 310 -56.95 14.88 -0.83
CA ILE A 310 -56.94 13.98 -1.99
C ILE A 310 -55.99 12.80 -1.80
N GLN A 311 -55.16 12.81 -0.76
CA GLN A 311 -54.27 11.68 -0.44
C GLN A 311 -53.98 11.61 1.05
N TRP A 312 -53.97 10.38 1.58
CA TRP A 312 -53.59 10.08 2.95
C TRP A 312 -52.25 9.34 2.99
N GLY A 313 -51.51 9.52 4.09
CA GLY A 313 -50.29 8.81 4.40
C GLY A 313 -50.37 8.09 5.73
N LEU A 314 -49.89 6.86 5.79
CA LEU A 314 -49.81 6.06 7.00
C LEU A 314 -48.38 6.09 7.56
N PRO A 315 -48.13 6.69 8.74
CA PRO A 315 -46.81 6.67 9.35
C PRO A 315 -46.50 5.28 9.90
N VAL A 316 -45.35 4.73 9.53
CA VAL A 316 -44.88 3.41 9.96
C VAL A 316 -43.39 3.45 10.31
N VAL A 317 -42.95 2.47 11.11
CA VAL A 317 -41.54 2.11 11.28
C VAL A 317 -41.36 0.72 10.68
N VAL A 318 -40.30 0.54 9.91
CA VAL A 318 -39.96 -0.72 9.25
C VAL A 318 -38.62 -1.19 9.79
N ALA A 319 -38.57 -2.45 10.23
CA ALA A 319 -37.30 -3.10 10.54
C ALA A 319 -36.80 -3.85 9.32
N THR A 320 -35.54 -3.60 8.95
CA THR A 320 -34.85 -4.33 7.89
C THR A 320 -33.52 -4.87 8.37
N THR A 321 -33.04 -5.94 7.76
CA THR A 321 -31.71 -6.46 8.02
C THR A 321 -31.00 -6.80 6.71
N LYS A 322 -29.67 -6.79 6.72
CA LYS A 322 -28.79 -7.24 5.64
C LYS A 322 -27.79 -8.26 6.23
N PRO A 323 -27.12 -9.11 5.43
CA PRO A 323 -26.27 -10.16 5.95
C PRO A 323 -25.24 -9.69 6.98
N SER A 324 -24.51 -8.61 6.73
CA SER A 324 -23.51 -8.09 7.70
C SER A 324 -24.13 -7.66 9.02
N TRP A 325 -25.26 -6.93 9.01
CA TRP A 325 -25.92 -6.54 10.26
C TRP A 325 -26.45 -7.73 11.06
N ARG A 326 -26.96 -8.76 10.37
CA ARG A 326 -27.45 -9.99 11.00
C ARG A 326 -26.31 -10.79 11.61
N ASP A 327 -25.27 -11.04 10.84
CA ASP A 327 -24.23 -12.01 11.17
C ASP A 327 -23.20 -11.40 12.14
N ASP A 328 -22.84 -10.12 11.95
CA ASP A 328 -21.80 -9.46 12.75
C ASP A 328 -22.37 -8.87 14.06
N PHE A 329 -23.60 -8.38 14.02
CA PHE A 329 -24.20 -7.64 15.14
C PHE A 329 -25.52 -8.22 15.67
N GLY A 330 -26.14 -9.18 14.98
CA GLY A 330 -27.47 -9.66 15.35
C GLY A 330 -28.52 -8.55 15.33
N ALA A 331 -28.43 -7.62 14.37
CA ALA A 331 -29.17 -6.37 14.37
C ALA A 331 -30.05 -6.15 13.11
N ALA A 332 -30.99 -5.22 13.26
CA ALA A 332 -31.82 -4.69 12.20
C ALA A 332 -31.87 -3.16 12.29
N GLN A 333 -31.84 -2.50 11.14
CA GLN A 333 -32.01 -1.06 11.04
C GLN A 333 -33.50 -0.71 10.96
N LEU A 334 -33.88 0.34 11.65
CA LEU A 334 -35.23 0.89 11.68
C LEU A 334 -35.32 2.07 10.73
N TYR A 335 -36.35 2.08 9.89
CA TYR A 335 -36.66 3.18 8.99
C TYR A 335 -38.04 3.74 9.31
N GLU A 336 -38.14 5.06 9.49
CA GLU A 336 -39.43 5.73 9.57
C GLU A 336 -39.95 5.99 8.15
N LEU A 337 -41.11 5.45 7.81
CA LEU A 337 -41.74 5.68 6.51
C LEU A 337 -43.12 6.31 6.66
N THR A 338 -43.55 7.02 5.61
CA THR A 338 -44.96 7.37 5.41
C THR A 338 -45.44 6.68 4.13
N MET A 339 -46.30 5.66 4.28
CA MET A 339 -46.86 4.90 3.16
C MET A 339 -48.04 5.65 2.55
N LEU A 340 -48.02 5.87 1.24
CA LEU A 340 -49.01 6.72 0.56
C LEU A 340 -50.18 5.88 0.04
N ALA A 341 -51.40 6.27 0.40
CA ALA A 341 -52.61 5.69 -0.17
C ALA A 341 -52.85 6.22 -1.61
N PRO A 342 -53.75 5.58 -2.38
CA PRO A 342 -54.14 6.07 -3.70
C PRO A 342 -54.78 7.46 -3.61
N GLU A 343 -54.54 8.31 -4.60
CA GLU A 343 -55.23 9.60 -4.70
C GLU A 343 -56.72 9.39 -5.05
N GLY A 344 -57.61 10.25 -4.52
CA GLY A 344 -59.03 10.17 -4.84
C GLY A 344 -59.92 11.20 -4.14
N LEU A 345 -61.20 11.24 -4.54
CA LEU A 345 -62.25 12.07 -3.93
C LEU A 345 -63.52 11.21 -3.71
N PRO A 346 -63.83 10.78 -2.46
CA PRO A 346 -63.02 10.96 -1.26
C PRO A 346 -61.73 10.12 -1.27
N ALA A 347 -60.66 10.64 -0.69
CA ALA A 347 -59.38 9.94 -0.62
C ALA A 347 -59.47 8.70 0.31
N PRO A 348 -59.11 7.50 -0.15
CA PRO A 348 -59.17 6.29 0.66
C PRO A 348 -58.06 6.26 1.73
N GLN A 349 -58.40 5.79 2.94
CA GLN A 349 -57.44 5.49 4.03
C GLN A 349 -57.17 3.98 4.10
N ARG A 350 -56.71 3.39 3.00
CA ARG A 350 -56.46 1.95 2.88
C ARG A 350 -55.44 1.64 1.78
N PRO A 351 -54.80 0.45 1.79
CA PRO A 351 -54.05 -0.06 0.65
C PRO A 351 -54.88 -0.12 -0.64
N PRO A 352 -54.23 -0.24 -1.82
CA PRO A 352 -52.80 -0.50 -2.04
C PRO A 352 -51.90 0.74 -1.85
N PHE A 353 -50.60 0.54 -1.70
CA PHE A 353 -49.61 1.61 -1.49
C PHE A 353 -48.86 2.01 -2.77
N ASP A 354 -49.49 1.81 -3.93
CA ASP A 354 -48.87 2.01 -5.26
C ASP A 354 -48.49 3.46 -5.54
N ALA A 355 -49.00 4.42 -4.75
CA ALA A 355 -48.61 5.81 -4.82
C ALA A 355 -47.21 6.07 -4.22
N GLY A 356 -46.60 5.07 -3.57
CA GLY A 356 -45.25 5.10 -3.05
C GLY A 356 -45.16 5.36 -1.55
N TYR A 357 -43.99 5.85 -1.13
CA TYR A 357 -43.66 6.10 0.27
C TYR A 357 -42.68 7.27 0.40
N HIS A 358 -42.70 7.94 1.55
CA HIS A 358 -41.64 8.87 1.95
C HIS A 358 -40.76 8.21 3.02
N VAL A 359 -39.44 8.34 2.86
CA VAL A 359 -38.46 7.85 3.84
C VAL A 359 -38.05 9.00 4.76
N GLY A 360 -38.22 8.83 6.05
CA GLY A 360 -37.64 9.66 7.10
C GLY A 360 -36.25 9.17 7.46
N LEU A 361 -35.42 10.07 8.00
CA LEU A 361 -34.11 9.72 8.51
C LEU A 361 -34.26 8.98 9.84
N SER A 362 -33.73 7.75 9.91
CA SER A 362 -33.54 7.04 11.16
C SER A 362 -32.31 6.16 11.04
N ASN A 363 -31.30 6.44 11.87
CA ASN A 363 -30.07 5.65 11.98
C ASN A 363 -30.17 4.65 13.14
N GLN A 364 -31.38 4.28 13.55
CA GLN A 364 -31.56 3.44 14.73
C GLN A 364 -31.44 1.97 14.37
N PHE A 365 -30.53 1.28 15.06
CA PHE A 365 -30.45 -0.17 15.04
C PHE A 365 -31.08 -0.78 16.29
N VAL A 366 -31.66 -1.98 16.15
CA VAL A 366 -32.23 -2.75 17.24
C VAL A 366 -31.79 -4.22 17.13
N ALA A 367 -31.61 -4.88 18.27
CA ALA A 367 -31.33 -6.31 18.30
C ALA A 367 -32.48 -7.12 17.65
N LEU A 368 -32.12 -8.13 16.85
CA LEU A 368 -33.08 -8.95 16.10
C LEU A 368 -34.05 -9.71 17.01
N ASP A 369 -33.59 -10.15 18.18
CA ASP A 369 -34.41 -10.85 19.18
C ASP A 369 -35.50 -9.97 19.82
N ARG A 370 -35.43 -8.64 19.63
CA ARG A 370 -36.43 -7.68 20.09
C ARG A 370 -37.47 -7.33 19.04
N ILE A 371 -37.29 -7.80 17.80
CA ILE A 371 -38.27 -7.59 16.73
C ILE A 371 -39.29 -8.73 16.78
N PRO A 372 -40.60 -8.44 16.76
CA PRO A 372 -41.61 -9.50 16.72
C PRO A 372 -41.54 -10.25 15.39
N ASN A 373 -41.62 -11.57 15.45
CA ASN A 373 -41.83 -12.40 14.26
C ASN A 373 -43.20 -12.04 13.64
N GLN A 374 -43.21 -11.52 12.40
CA GLN A 374 -44.42 -11.09 11.68
C GLN A 374 -44.64 -11.80 10.34
#